data_AF-A0AAV9J037-F1
#
_entry.id   AF-A0AAV9J037-F1
#
_cell.length_a   1.000
_cell.length_b   1.000
_cell.length_c   1.000
_cell.angle_alpha   90.00
_cell.angle_beta   90.00
_cell.angle_gamma   90.00
#
_symmetry.space_group_name_H-M   'P 1'
#
loop_
_entity.id
_entity.type
_entity.pdbx_description
1 polymer ?
#
loop_
_entity_poly.entity_id
_entity_poly.type
_entity_poly.pdbx_seq_one_letter_code
_entity_poly.pdbx_strand_id
1 'polypeptide(L)'
;MESEGAVDGRPAPRSSVGFVGSVGRWARTGQRRPWGVRLRARASSAWRTVTVASAAGSGNVARTTLTTPPFSSSASSSSPPPPPPPPPPQTRFRFAPPDAAAAAAASRGADDWVAVPFPERLERLLAAGKLDERRGHVLRQWYETYEAAARQAAADGVLLEYGCASGDEDTVRQWCSEHFATLFDILVYQQQHPFHFAPYHRAVRGPPFDYAAFGNLMSRPLCDLKRSHMDAQSAAVFQRIVEQLQAGDNVCLLGNHQSEADPFAIYHMFRHHFGAAGAHLAQSMIYMAGDRVREDPLAAPFSAGRSMLTVYSRKHMNDEPERRAEKQMHNRRTLKEMERLFSQGGQCVWFAPSGGRDRRSPATGRVECAPFDADAIELFRLSAARAARACHYYPMAIGTFVMMPPPDAVERDKGESRVVRYAPLWMSLMPELDWAEVEAAAGNGPAASMSKAEAREARSRYIYERIARQYQQMGAYDAQ
;
A
#
# COMPACT_ATOMS: atom_id res chain seq x y z
N MET A 1 18.30 58.14 28.65
CA MET A 1 19.73 57.80 28.49
C MET A 1 19.78 56.85 27.32
N GLU A 2 19.81 57.38 26.09
CA GLU A 2 21.03 57.71 25.33
C GLU A 2 21.84 56.43 25.05
N SER A 3 22.27 56.08 23.84
CA SER A 3 22.31 56.75 22.53
C SER A 3 22.68 55.71 21.45
N GLU A 4 22.67 56.17 20.20
CA GLU A 4 22.81 55.51 18.90
C GLU A 4 24.15 54.77 18.62
N GLY A 5 24.17 53.95 17.56
CA GLY A 5 25.39 53.58 16.86
C GLY A 5 25.22 52.50 15.78
N ALA A 6 24.97 52.92 14.54
CA ALA A 6 25.04 52.07 13.34
C ALA A 6 26.47 52.08 12.76
N VAL A 7 27.03 50.95 12.34
CA VAL A 7 28.13 50.88 11.35
C VAL A 7 28.03 49.62 10.49
N ASP A 8 28.16 49.86 9.18
CA ASP A 8 28.21 48.99 8.01
C ASP A 8 29.52 48.16 7.92
N GLY A 9 29.49 47.00 7.28
CA GLY A 9 30.65 46.11 7.20
C GLY A 9 30.54 44.99 6.16
N ARG A 10 30.90 45.30 4.90
CA ARG A 10 31.15 44.33 3.83
C ARG A 10 32.30 43.37 4.18
N PRO A 11 32.26 42.08 3.80
CA PRO A 11 33.45 41.23 3.81
C PRO A 11 34.18 41.25 2.46
N ALA A 12 35.50 41.42 2.53
CA ALA A 12 36.44 41.21 1.43
C ALA A 12 36.91 39.74 1.36
N PRO A 13 37.38 39.25 0.20
CA PRO A 13 37.63 37.83 -0.07
C PRO A 13 39.11 37.43 0.06
N ARG A 14 39.37 36.12 0.25
CA ARG A 14 40.59 35.30 -0.05
C ARG A 14 40.51 34.05 0.85
N SER A 15 40.98 32.85 0.52
CA SER A 15 41.97 32.41 -0.45
C SER A 15 41.85 30.90 -0.70
N SER A 16 42.22 30.53 -1.92
CA SER A 16 42.62 29.22 -2.42
C SER A 16 43.52 28.39 -1.50
N VAL A 17 43.29 27.07 -1.49
CA VAL A 17 44.36 26.06 -1.40
C VAL A 17 44.09 25.01 -2.49
N GLY A 18 45.03 24.91 -3.43
CA GLY A 18 45.04 23.88 -4.46
C GLY A 18 45.68 22.59 -3.97
N PHE A 19 45.33 21.49 -4.62
CA PHE A 19 46.16 20.30 -4.66
C PHE A 19 46.22 19.77 -6.09
N VAL A 20 47.44 19.72 -6.61
CA VAL A 20 47.80 19.21 -7.94
C VAL A 20 48.19 17.74 -7.78
N GLY A 21 47.69 16.88 -8.66
CA GLY A 21 48.12 15.47 -8.77
C GLY A 21 47.81 14.91 -10.16
N SER A 22 48.87 14.69 -10.94
CA SER A 22 48.93 14.30 -12.37
C SER A 22 48.16 13.04 -12.79
N VAL A 23 47.39 13.12 -13.88
CA VAL A 23 47.68 12.59 -15.24
C VAL A 23 48.26 11.17 -15.31
N GLY A 24 47.40 10.22 -15.68
CA GLY A 24 47.74 8.90 -16.21
C GLY A 24 46.93 8.61 -17.47
N ARG A 25 47.58 8.72 -18.63
CA ARG A 25 47.02 8.59 -19.98
C ARG A 25 47.15 7.12 -20.42
N TRP A 26 46.04 6.44 -20.73
CA TRP A 26 46.07 5.19 -21.50
C TRP A 26 45.08 5.28 -22.67
N ALA A 27 45.62 5.38 -23.87
CA ALA A 27 44.92 5.19 -25.13
C ALA A 27 45.50 3.93 -25.78
N ARG A 28 44.62 3.03 -26.23
CA ARG A 28 44.78 2.18 -27.43
C ARG A 28 43.48 1.42 -27.69
N THR A 29 42.73 1.81 -28.73
CA THR A 29 42.61 1.14 -30.06
C THR A 29 41.78 -0.15 -30.04
N GLY A 30 40.72 -0.20 -30.88
CA GLY A 30 40.13 -1.50 -31.23
C GLY A 30 38.73 -1.48 -31.83
N GLN A 31 38.64 -1.12 -33.11
CA GLN A 31 37.72 -1.65 -34.13
C GLN A 31 36.19 -1.64 -33.92
N ARG A 32 35.55 -0.81 -34.76
CA ARG A 32 34.19 -0.95 -35.28
C ARG A 32 34.03 -2.25 -36.08
N ARG A 33 32.88 -2.91 -35.95
CA ARG A 33 32.22 -3.65 -37.05
C ARG A 33 30.72 -3.36 -37.03
N PRO A 34 30.09 -3.07 -38.19
CA PRO A 34 28.65 -2.90 -38.31
C PRO A 34 27.99 -4.24 -38.64
N TRP A 35 26.80 -4.51 -38.09
CA TRP A 35 25.90 -5.50 -38.67
C TRP A 35 24.60 -4.83 -39.06
N GLY A 36 24.34 -4.87 -40.36
CA GLY A 36 23.13 -4.38 -40.99
C GLY A 36 21.94 -5.31 -40.75
N VAL A 37 20.78 -4.66 -40.84
CA VAL A 37 19.40 -5.13 -40.78
C VAL A 37 19.10 -6.27 -41.76
N ARG A 38 18.22 -7.20 -41.36
CA ARG A 38 17.13 -7.75 -42.20
C ARG A 38 16.08 -8.47 -41.35
N LEU A 39 15.05 -7.73 -40.93
CA LEU A 39 13.74 -8.28 -40.58
C LEU A 39 12.90 -8.32 -41.87
N ARG A 40 12.49 -9.51 -42.30
CA ARG A 40 11.38 -9.67 -43.24
C ARG A 40 10.23 -10.33 -42.50
N ALA A 41 9.13 -9.58 -42.39
CA ALA A 41 7.82 -10.11 -42.09
C ALA A 41 7.34 -11.02 -43.23
N ARG A 42 6.66 -12.11 -42.89
CA ARG A 42 5.50 -12.62 -43.63
C ARG A 42 4.69 -13.55 -42.75
N ALA A 43 3.41 -13.20 -42.60
CA ALA A 43 2.35 -14.04 -42.08
C ALA A 43 2.02 -15.17 -43.07
N SER A 44 1.65 -16.34 -42.56
CA SER A 44 0.51 -17.12 -43.05
C SER A 44 0.32 -18.40 -42.23
N SER A 45 -0.91 -18.55 -41.74
CA SER A 45 -1.59 -19.76 -41.31
C SER A 45 -1.42 -20.97 -42.24
N ALA A 46 -1.28 -22.17 -41.68
CA ALA A 46 -2.13 -23.33 -41.99
C ALA A 46 -1.61 -24.61 -41.29
N TRP A 47 -2.56 -25.36 -40.77
CA TRP A 47 -2.40 -26.66 -40.12
C TRP A 47 -1.94 -27.73 -41.13
N ARG A 48 -1.03 -28.62 -40.71
CA ARG A 48 -0.89 -29.96 -41.31
C ARG A 48 -0.56 -31.02 -40.26
N THR A 49 -1.51 -31.94 -40.11
CA THR A 49 -1.37 -33.24 -39.47
C THR A 49 -0.41 -34.11 -40.28
N VAL A 50 0.53 -34.78 -39.61
CA VAL A 50 1.39 -35.82 -40.22
C VAL A 50 1.13 -37.13 -39.51
N THR A 51 0.64 -38.11 -40.24
CA THR A 51 0.47 -39.50 -39.83
C THR A 51 1.72 -40.28 -40.24
N VAL A 52 2.33 -41.05 -39.33
CA VAL A 52 3.41 -41.99 -39.67
C VAL A 52 2.95 -43.40 -39.34
N ALA A 53 2.94 -44.25 -40.36
CA ALA A 53 2.64 -45.68 -40.27
C ALA A 53 3.88 -46.47 -39.82
N SER A 54 3.68 -47.48 -38.97
CA SER A 54 4.70 -48.44 -38.57
C SER A 54 4.64 -49.70 -39.44
N ALA A 55 5.80 -50.34 -39.63
CA ALA A 55 5.92 -51.69 -40.18
C ALA A 55 6.78 -52.55 -39.24
N ALA A 56 6.37 -53.81 -39.12
CA ALA A 56 6.73 -54.79 -38.10
C ALA A 56 7.93 -55.68 -38.46
N GLY A 57 8.39 -56.46 -37.47
CA GLY A 57 9.23 -57.65 -37.62
C GLY A 57 10.06 -57.91 -36.35
N SER A 58 9.54 -58.62 -35.34
CA SER A 58 9.61 -60.08 -35.11
C SER A 58 11.01 -60.62 -34.78
N GLY A 59 11.21 -61.06 -33.53
CA GLY A 59 12.37 -61.87 -33.12
C GLY A 59 12.61 -61.90 -31.61
N ASN A 60 12.10 -62.93 -30.93
CA ASN A 60 12.29 -63.21 -29.51
C ASN A 60 13.72 -63.71 -29.21
N VAL A 61 14.46 -63.00 -28.35
CA VAL A 61 15.47 -63.60 -27.47
C VAL A 61 15.39 -62.90 -26.10
N ALA A 62 15.05 -63.68 -25.08
CA ALA A 62 15.03 -63.23 -23.70
C ALA A 62 16.45 -62.87 -23.22
N ARG A 63 16.64 -61.63 -22.78
CA ARG A 63 17.73 -61.25 -21.89
C ARG A 63 17.20 -60.30 -20.82
N THR A 64 17.33 -60.76 -19.60
CA THR A 64 17.09 -60.02 -18.37
C THR A 64 18.03 -58.83 -18.30
N THR A 65 17.49 -57.62 -18.37
CA THR A 65 18.21 -56.38 -18.07
C THR A 65 17.32 -55.50 -17.21
N LEU A 66 17.83 -55.14 -16.04
CA LEU A 66 17.29 -54.11 -15.15
C LEU A 66 17.11 -52.80 -15.93
N THR A 67 15.87 -52.34 -16.03
CA THR A 67 15.53 -51.03 -16.60
C THR A 67 14.85 -50.18 -15.54
N THR A 68 15.52 -49.09 -15.21
CA THR A 68 14.98 -47.86 -14.63
C THR A 68 13.73 -47.39 -15.38
N PRO A 69 12.74 -46.79 -14.69
CA PRO A 69 11.55 -46.29 -15.35
C PRO A 69 11.91 -45.11 -16.27
N PRO A 70 11.27 -44.99 -17.44
CA PRO A 70 11.55 -43.94 -18.40
C PRO A 70 11.08 -42.59 -17.87
N PHE A 71 11.93 -41.56 -18.05
CA PHE A 71 11.54 -40.17 -17.95
C PHE A 71 10.41 -39.88 -18.95
N SER A 72 9.18 -39.84 -18.44
CA SER A 72 8.06 -39.20 -19.11
C SER A 72 8.26 -37.69 -19.04
N SER A 73 8.77 -37.10 -20.12
CA SER A 73 8.69 -35.67 -20.36
C SER A 73 7.26 -35.30 -20.78
N SER A 74 6.32 -35.38 -19.84
CA SER A 74 5.06 -34.67 -19.95
C SER A 74 5.20 -33.43 -19.08
N ALA A 75 5.75 -32.35 -19.64
CA ALA A 75 5.63 -31.03 -19.04
C ALA A 75 4.15 -30.63 -19.15
N SER A 76 3.35 -31.07 -18.18
CA SER A 76 2.02 -30.52 -17.99
C SER A 76 2.23 -29.06 -17.60
N SER A 77 1.86 -28.15 -18.50
CA SER A 77 1.55 -26.77 -18.17
C SER A 77 0.30 -26.76 -17.28
N SER A 78 0.41 -27.25 -16.04
CA SER A 78 -0.59 -27.02 -15.03
C SER A 78 -0.34 -25.61 -14.52
N SER A 79 -1.07 -24.65 -15.06
CA SER A 79 -1.29 -23.38 -14.38
C SER A 79 -1.63 -23.69 -12.92
N PRO A 80 -1.08 -22.96 -11.93
CA PRO A 80 -1.46 -23.15 -10.55
C PRO A 80 -2.99 -23.08 -10.45
N PRO A 81 -3.63 -23.98 -9.68
CA PRO A 81 -5.07 -23.94 -9.52
C PRO A 81 -5.48 -22.53 -9.04
N PRO A 82 -6.60 -22.00 -9.55
CA PRO A 82 -7.09 -20.71 -9.06
C PRO A 82 -7.21 -20.78 -7.54
N PRO A 83 -6.83 -19.71 -6.82
CA PRO A 83 -6.93 -19.71 -5.37
C PRO A 83 -8.37 -20.02 -4.97
N PRO A 84 -8.59 -20.81 -3.90
CA PRO A 84 -9.92 -21.13 -3.43
C PRO A 84 -10.71 -19.83 -3.18
N PRO A 85 -12.05 -19.85 -3.35
CA PRO A 85 -12.87 -18.69 -3.02
C PRO A 85 -12.59 -18.27 -1.57
N PRO A 86 -12.53 -16.96 -1.29
CA PRO A 86 -12.27 -16.49 0.06
C PRO A 86 -13.36 -17.04 0.98
N PRO A 87 -13.00 -17.50 2.19
CA PRO A 87 -13.98 -17.90 3.17
C PRO A 87 -14.94 -16.72 3.44
N PRO A 88 -16.19 -16.99 3.87
CA PRO A 88 -17.08 -15.94 4.32
C PRO A 88 -16.35 -15.05 5.34
N PRO A 89 -16.57 -13.72 5.31
CA PRO A 89 -15.85 -12.81 6.19
C PRO A 89 -16.07 -13.23 7.64
N GLN A 90 -15.00 -13.32 8.42
CA GLN A 90 -15.12 -13.45 9.85
C GLN A 90 -15.84 -12.21 10.40
N THR A 91 -16.94 -12.43 11.12
CA THR A 91 -17.84 -11.36 11.57
C THR A 91 -17.77 -11.08 13.07
N ARG A 92 -17.08 -11.95 13.83
CA ARG A 92 -16.86 -11.77 15.26
C ARG A 92 -15.40 -11.93 15.59
N PHE A 93 -14.90 -10.97 16.36
CA PHE A 93 -13.53 -10.92 16.82
C PHE A 93 -13.53 -10.84 18.35
N ARG A 94 -12.61 -11.56 18.96
CA ARG A 94 -12.28 -11.41 20.37
C ARG A 94 -10.78 -11.34 20.47
N PHE A 95 -10.27 -10.28 21.07
CA PHE A 95 -8.84 -10.17 21.28
C PHE A 95 -8.41 -11.11 22.40
N ALA A 96 -7.48 -11.99 22.10
CA ALA A 96 -6.80 -12.83 23.07
C ALA A 96 -5.31 -12.46 23.04
N PRO A 97 -4.72 -12.00 24.16
CA PRO A 97 -3.29 -11.71 24.21
C PRO A 97 -2.46 -12.94 23.78
N PRO A 98 -1.43 -12.76 22.95
CA PRO A 98 -0.58 -13.86 22.50
C PRO A 98 0.27 -14.49 23.62
N ASP A 99 0.51 -13.75 24.71
CA ASP A 99 1.22 -14.26 25.88
C ASP A 99 0.26 -14.96 26.85
N ALA A 100 0.56 -16.23 27.18
CA ALA A 100 -0.21 -17.05 28.11
C ALA A 100 -0.32 -16.43 29.52
N ALA A 101 0.69 -15.68 29.98
CA ALA A 101 0.66 -14.99 31.28
C ALA A 101 -0.26 -13.76 31.23
N ALA A 102 -0.23 -13.00 30.15
CA ALA A 102 -1.14 -11.86 29.92
C ALA A 102 -2.59 -12.33 29.70
N ALA A 103 -2.79 -13.45 28.99
CA ALA A 103 -4.10 -14.09 28.83
C ALA A 103 -4.65 -14.59 30.18
N ALA A 104 -3.80 -15.15 31.04
CA ALA A 104 -4.16 -15.60 32.39
C ALA A 104 -4.40 -14.45 33.38
N ALA A 105 -3.78 -13.28 33.17
CA ALA A 105 -4.03 -12.06 33.94
C ALA A 105 -5.33 -11.38 33.50
N ALA A 106 -5.59 -11.32 32.17
CA ALA A 106 -6.85 -10.86 31.63
C ALA A 106 -8.02 -11.69 32.18
N SER A 107 -7.90 -13.02 32.20
CA SER A 107 -8.96 -13.93 32.67
C SER A 107 -9.31 -13.82 34.16
N ARG A 108 -8.43 -13.28 35.02
CA ARG A 108 -8.66 -13.25 36.49
C ARG A 108 -9.46 -12.03 36.99
N GLY A 109 -9.82 -11.12 36.10
CA GLY A 109 -10.80 -10.04 36.33
C GLY A 109 -11.74 -9.81 35.14
N ALA A 110 -11.77 -10.73 34.16
CA ALA A 110 -12.36 -10.54 32.83
C ALA A 110 -13.88 -10.66 32.77
N ASP A 111 -14.51 -11.46 33.63
CA ASP A 111 -15.92 -11.81 33.43
C ASP A 111 -16.84 -10.58 33.55
N ASP A 112 -16.44 -9.56 34.31
CA ASP A 112 -17.15 -8.28 34.43
C ASP A 112 -16.65 -7.21 33.42
N TRP A 113 -15.44 -7.33 32.85
CA TRP A 113 -14.90 -6.36 31.89
C TRP A 113 -15.30 -6.65 30.45
N VAL A 114 -15.42 -7.92 30.08
CA VAL A 114 -15.68 -8.35 28.69
C VAL A 114 -17.17 -8.18 28.30
N ALA A 115 -18.09 -8.18 29.26
CA ALA A 115 -19.52 -7.99 29.01
C ALA A 115 -19.93 -6.52 28.89
N VAL A 116 -19.07 -5.58 29.31
CA VAL A 116 -19.40 -4.15 29.38
C VAL A 116 -19.28 -3.52 27.98
N PRO A 117 -20.28 -2.74 27.52
CA PRO A 117 -20.21 -1.99 26.28
C PRO A 117 -19.02 -1.03 26.23
N PHE A 118 -18.46 -0.78 25.05
CA PHE A 118 -17.32 0.12 24.87
C PHE A 118 -17.49 1.51 25.53
N PRO A 119 -18.63 2.24 25.37
CA PRO A 119 -18.78 3.55 25.98
C PRO A 119 -18.59 3.51 27.50
N GLU A 120 -19.12 2.50 28.16
CA GLU A 120 -18.98 2.35 29.61
C GLU A 120 -17.55 1.95 30.00
N ARG A 121 -16.87 1.10 29.23
CA ARG A 121 -15.44 0.80 29.46
C ARG A 121 -14.57 2.06 29.40
N LEU A 122 -14.86 2.93 28.43
CA LEU A 122 -14.14 4.19 28.25
C LEU A 122 -14.29 5.08 29.49
N GLU A 123 -15.52 5.30 29.96
CA GLU A 123 -15.78 6.12 31.15
C GLU A 123 -15.15 5.51 32.41
N ARG A 124 -15.17 4.17 32.57
CA ARG A 124 -14.51 3.49 33.70
C ARG A 124 -12.99 3.74 33.71
N LEU A 125 -12.30 3.71 32.56
CA LEU A 125 -10.85 3.99 32.52
C LEU A 125 -10.52 5.47 32.74
N LEU A 126 -11.36 6.38 32.24
CA LEU A 126 -11.23 7.82 32.49
C LEU A 126 -11.38 8.13 33.98
N ALA A 127 -12.44 7.62 34.61
CA ALA A 127 -12.68 7.80 36.04
C ALA A 127 -11.57 7.19 36.91
N ALA A 128 -10.95 6.10 36.46
CA ALA A 128 -9.82 5.46 37.13
C ALA A 128 -8.45 6.14 36.87
N GLY A 129 -8.40 7.21 36.05
CA GLY A 129 -7.16 7.89 35.68
C GLY A 129 -6.20 7.02 34.84
N LYS A 130 -6.68 5.92 34.25
CA LYS A 130 -5.90 4.99 33.42
C LYS A 130 -5.82 5.42 31.95
N LEU A 131 -6.68 6.34 31.54
CA LEU A 131 -6.69 6.99 30.25
C LEU A 131 -6.79 8.51 30.48
N ASP A 132 -5.98 9.30 29.79
CA ASP A 132 -6.13 10.76 29.86
C ASP A 132 -7.38 11.25 29.11
N GLU A 133 -7.91 12.38 29.53
CA GLU A 133 -9.14 12.97 28.98
C GLU A 133 -9.07 13.20 27.47
N ARG A 134 -7.89 13.53 26.95
CA ARG A 134 -7.70 13.82 25.53
C ARG A 134 -7.80 12.56 24.68
N ARG A 135 -7.14 11.47 25.06
CA ARG A 135 -7.30 10.17 24.39
C ARG A 135 -8.74 9.67 24.54
N GLY A 136 -9.35 9.90 25.69
CA GLY A 136 -10.77 9.63 25.91
C GLY A 136 -11.67 10.35 24.91
N HIS A 137 -11.44 11.65 24.71
CA HIS A 137 -12.19 12.46 23.75
C HIS A 137 -12.06 11.95 22.31
N VAL A 138 -10.85 11.63 21.86
CA VAL A 138 -10.62 11.09 20.50
C VAL A 138 -11.35 9.76 20.31
N LEU A 139 -11.27 8.85 21.27
CA LEU A 139 -11.94 7.54 21.20
C LEU A 139 -13.47 7.68 21.22
N ARG A 140 -14.00 8.59 22.05
CA ARG A 140 -15.44 8.88 22.10
C ARG A 140 -15.95 9.44 20.77
N GLN A 141 -15.29 10.46 20.23
CA GLN A 141 -15.65 11.06 18.94
C GLN A 141 -15.57 10.03 17.79
N TRP A 142 -14.53 9.18 17.80
CA TRP A 142 -14.41 8.15 16.79
C TRP A 142 -15.55 7.15 16.87
N TYR A 143 -15.88 6.67 18.07
CA TYR A 143 -17.00 5.76 18.28
C TYR A 143 -18.34 6.39 17.83
N GLU A 144 -18.62 7.63 18.20
CA GLU A 144 -19.87 8.33 17.85
C GLU A 144 -20.01 8.47 16.32
N THR A 145 -18.96 8.91 15.64
CA THR A 145 -18.98 9.08 14.18
C THR A 145 -19.01 7.73 13.45
N TYR A 146 -18.39 6.71 14.02
CA TYR A 146 -18.46 5.33 13.53
C TYR A 146 -19.87 4.74 13.67
N GLU A 147 -20.51 4.91 14.83
CA GLU A 147 -21.89 4.46 15.05
C GLU A 147 -22.85 5.14 14.06
N ALA A 148 -22.68 6.45 13.83
CA ALA A 148 -23.46 7.19 12.84
C ALA A 148 -23.25 6.66 11.40
N ALA A 149 -22.01 6.34 11.02
CA ALA A 149 -21.70 5.73 9.73
C ALA A 149 -22.31 4.32 9.62
N ALA A 150 -22.21 3.52 10.68
CA ALA A 150 -22.75 2.17 10.72
C ALA A 150 -24.28 2.15 10.61
N ARG A 151 -24.99 3.10 11.24
CA ARG A 151 -26.44 3.26 11.08
C ARG A 151 -26.84 3.54 9.64
N GLN A 152 -26.10 4.40 8.94
CA GLN A 152 -26.33 4.66 7.51
C GLN A 152 -26.06 3.40 6.67
N ALA A 153 -24.95 2.71 6.92
CA ALA A 153 -24.64 1.46 6.25
C ALA A 153 -25.70 0.37 6.51
N ALA A 154 -26.25 0.30 7.72
CA ALA A 154 -27.32 -0.62 8.10
C ALA A 154 -28.62 -0.33 7.35
N ALA A 155 -28.98 0.95 7.19
CA ALA A 155 -30.12 1.36 6.38
C ALA A 155 -29.96 0.92 4.90
N ASP A 156 -28.72 0.87 4.41
CA ASP A 156 -28.38 0.33 3.08
C ASP A 156 -28.20 -1.21 3.08
N GLY A 157 -28.52 -1.91 4.17
CA GLY A 157 -28.46 -3.37 4.29
C GLY A 157 -27.05 -3.96 4.42
N VAL A 158 -26.02 -3.11 4.50
CA VAL A 158 -24.61 -3.53 4.48
C VAL A 158 -24.25 -4.39 5.67
N LEU A 159 -24.66 -4.01 6.89
CA LEU A 159 -24.14 -4.65 8.10
C LEU A 159 -24.62 -6.10 8.29
N LEU A 160 -25.74 -6.47 7.67
CA LEU A 160 -26.26 -7.84 7.72
C LEU A 160 -25.26 -8.84 7.12
N GLU A 161 -24.62 -8.46 6.01
CA GLU A 161 -23.57 -9.27 5.36
C GLU A 161 -22.31 -9.44 6.22
N TYR A 162 -22.15 -8.60 7.25
CA TYR A 162 -20.99 -8.51 8.12
C TYR A 162 -21.34 -8.86 9.58
N GLY A 163 -22.44 -9.59 9.78
CA GLY A 163 -22.80 -10.25 11.03
C GLY A 163 -23.51 -9.38 12.06
N CYS A 164 -23.97 -8.20 11.67
CA CYS A 164 -24.99 -7.50 12.46
C CYS A 164 -26.33 -8.24 12.29
N ALA A 165 -27.04 -8.51 13.39
CA ALA A 165 -28.22 -9.38 13.36
C ALA A 165 -29.43 -8.72 12.66
N SER A 166 -29.51 -7.39 12.71
CA SER A 166 -30.59 -6.59 12.16
C SER A 166 -30.14 -5.14 11.97
N GLY A 167 -30.87 -4.39 11.14
CA GLY A 167 -30.58 -2.98 10.87
C GLY A 167 -31.20 -2.00 11.87
N ASP A 168 -31.86 -2.49 12.94
CA ASP A 168 -32.40 -1.60 13.97
C ASP A 168 -31.29 -0.95 14.79
N GLU A 169 -31.64 0.20 15.35
CA GLU A 169 -30.67 1.09 15.99
C GLU A 169 -29.93 0.46 17.18
N ASP A 170 -30.63 -0.35 17.99
CA ASP A 170 -30.05 -0.95 19.18
C ASP A 170 -29.09 -2.09 18.81
N THR A 171 -29.45 -2.91 17.83
CA THR A 171 -28.59 -3.98 17.32
C THR A 171 -27.35 -3.41 16.62
N VAL A 172 -27.49 -2.34 15.84
CA VAL A 172 -26.35 -1.65 15.22
C VAL A 172 -25.44 -1.05 16.28
N ARG A 173 -26.00 -0.38 17.30
CA ARG A 173 -25.24 0.17 18.42
C ARG A 173 -24.48 -0.92 19.17
N GLN A 174 -25.13 -2.04 19.48
CA GLN A 174 -24.49 -3.18 20.12
C GLN A 174 -23.34 -3.72 19.27
N TRP A 175 -23.56 -3.91 17.96
CA TRP A 175 -22.52 -4.36 17.04
C TRP A 175 -21.33 -3.40 17.03
N CYS A 176 -21.55 -2.09 16.93
CA CYS A 176 -20.47 -1.09 17.01
C CYS A 176 -19.70 -1.19 18.33
N SER A 177 -20.42 -1.31 19.44
CA SER A 177 -19.86 -1.40 20.79
C SER A 177 -18.97 -2.62 20.99
N GLU A 178 -19.39 -3.80 20.50
CA GLU A 178 -18.60 -5.05 20.57
C GLU A 178 -17.27 -4.94 19.79
N HIS A 179 -17.32 -4.33 18.59
CA HIS A 179 -16.13 -4.17 17.75
C HIS A 179 -15.16 -3.12 18.30
N PHE A 180 -15.69 -2.01 18.82
CA PHE A 180 -14.87 -1.02 19.52
C PHE A 180 -14.32 -1.54 20.84
N ALA A 181 -15.04 -2.40 21.56
CA ALA A 181 -14.52 -3.07 22.74
C ALA A 181 -13.32 -3.95 22.39
N THR A 182 -13.40 -4.69 21.28
CA THR A 182 -12.26 -5.47 20.75
C THR A 182 -11.07 -4.58 20.40
N LEU A 183 -11.31 -3.46 19.68
CA LEU A 183 -10.26 -2.48 19.39
C LEU A 183 -9.64 -1.95 20.68
N PHE A 184 -10.47 -1.59 21.66
CA PHE A 184 -10.03 -1.04 22.93
C PHE A 184 -9.16 -2.02 23.73
N ASP A 185 -9.53 -3.30 23.75
CA ASP A 185 -8.72 -4.35 24.39
C ASP A 185 -7.33 -4.48 23.71
N ILE A 186 -7.27 -4.36 22.38
CA ILE A 186 -6.00 -4.29 21.64
C ILE A 186 -5.19 -3.06 22.05
N LEU A 187 -5.82 -1.88 22.11
CA LEU A 187 -5.16 -0.62 22.44
C LEU A 187 -4.57 -0.65 23.86
N VAL A 188 -5.34 -1.14 24.85
CA VAL A 188 -4.89 -1.30 26.23
C VAL A 188 -3.71 -2.27 26.30
N TYR A 189 -3.77 -3.38 25.57
CA TYR A 189 -2.66 -4.33 25.49
C TYR A 189 -1.40 -3.69 24.87
N GLN A 190 -1.56 -2.96 23.76
CA GLN A 190 -0.45 -2.32 23.06
C GLN A 190 0.22 -1.18 23.84
N GLN A 191 -0.45 -0.59 24.85
CA GLN A 191 0.21 0.35 25.77
C GLN A 191 1.35 -0.32 26.56
N GLN A 192 1.18 -1.59 26.92
CA GLN A 192 2.19 -2.39 27.64
C GLN A 192 3.09 -3.15 26.67
N HIS A 193 2.58 -3.44 25.48
CA HIS A 193 3.27 -4.22 24.44
C HIS A 193 3.21 -3.50 23.07
N PRO A 194 3.95 -2.39 22.88
CA PRO A 194 3.92 -1.64 21.63
C PRO A 194 4.27 -2.52 20.43
N PHE A 195 3.52 -2.38 19.34
CA PHE A 195 3.79 -3.14 18.13
C PHE A 195 5.01 -2.57 17.39
N HIS A 196 6.03 -3.41 17.17
CA HIS A 196 7.24 -3.01 16.46
C HIS A 196 7.21 -3.49 15.00
N PHE A 197 7.09 -2.54 14.08
CA PHE A 197 7.08 -2.85 12.65
C PHE A 197 8.48 -3.05 12.08
N ALA A 198 8.70 -4.21 11.46
CA ALA A 198 9.93 -4.52 10.74
C ALA A 198 10.05 -3.70 9.42
N PRO A 199 11.27 -3.57 8.85
CA PRO A 199 11.48 -2.96 7.53
C PRO A 199 10.52 -3.47 6.45
N TYR A 200 10.32 -4.78 6.41
CA TYR A 200 9.20 -5.41 5.72
C TYR A 200 8.31 -6.09 6.75
N HIS A 201 7.12 -5.51 6.94
CA HIS A 201 6.08 -6.07 7.80
C HIS A 201 5.13 -6.91 6.96
N ARG A 202 4.84 -8.14 7.40
CA ARG A 202 3.82 -9.00 6.78
C ARG A 202 2.54 -8.87 7.58
N ALA A 203 1.41 -8.73 6.89
CA ALA A 203 0.09 -8.70 7.53
C ALA A 203 -0.08 -9.87 8.51
N VAL A 204 -0.46 -9.57 9.75
CA VAL A 204 -0.75 -10.57 10.78
C VAL A 204 -2.14 -11.16 10.51
N ARG A 205 -2.18 -12.49 10.35
CA ARG A 205 -3.37 -13.26 9.99
C ARG A 205 -3.44 -14.52 10.82
N GLY A 206 -4.66 -15.03 11.05
CA GLY A 206 -4.88 -16.23 11.84
C GLY A 206 -4.63 -16.07 13.34
N PRO A 207 -4.61 -17.17 14.11
CA PRO A 207 -4.50 -17.13 15.57
C PRO A 207 -3.21 -16.47 16.09
N PRO A 208 -3.26 -15.81 17.27
CA PRO A 208 -4.43 -15.67 18.14
C PRO A 208 -5.40 -14.57 17.70
N PHE A 209 -5.03 -13.72 16.75
CA PHE A 209 -5.89 -12.64 16.25
C PHE A 209 -5.57 -12.25 14.80
N ASP A 210 -6.60 -12.21 13.96
CA ASP A 210 -6.47 -11.81 12.56
C ASP A 210 -6.71 -10.31 12.38
N TYR A 211 -5.63 -9.53 12.43
CA TYR A 211 -5.68 -8.07 12.27
C TYR A 211 -6.15 -7.66 10.88
N ALA A 212 -5.85 -8.45 9.85
CA ALA A 212 -6.26 -8.15 8.47
C ALA A 212 -7.79 -8.26 8.33
N ALA A 213 -8.38 -9.35 8.80
CA ALA A 213 -9.81 -9.56 8.79
C ALA A 213 -10.54 -8.55 9.69
N PHE A 214 -9.99 -8.26 10.87
CA PHE A 214 -10.55 -7.27 11.79
C PHE A 214 -10.59 -5.86 11.16
N GLY A 215 -9.49 -5.40 10.57
CA GLY A 215 -9.44 -4.09 9.92
C GLY A 215 -10.39 -4.02 8.70
N ASN A 216 -10.53 -5.10 7.94
CA ASN A 216 -11.52 -5.18 6.85
C ASN A 216 -12.96 -5.09 7.37
N LEU A 217 -13.26 -5.72 8.51
CA LEU A 217 -14.58 -5.65 9.11
C LEU A 217 -14.89 -4.24 9.62
N MET A 218 -13.98 -3.65 10.39
CA MET A 218 -14.11 -2.30 10.93
C MET A 218 -14.23 -1.23 9.85
N SER A 219 -13.58 -1.40 8.70
CA SER A 219 -13.65 -0.40 7.63
C SER A 219 -14.91 -0.49 6.77
N ARG A 220 -15.60 -1.64 6.75
CA ARG A 220 -16.73 -1.86 5.85
C ARG A 220 -17.89 -0.87 6.03
N PRO A 221 -18.31 -0.49 7.25
CA PRO A 221 -19.41 0.45 7.47
C PRO A 221 -19.10 1.87 7.02
N LEU A 222 -17.88 2.13 6.54
CA LEU A 222 -17.45 3.44 6.06
C LEU A 222 -17.53 3.53 4.51
N CYS A 223 -17.75 2.40 3.83
CA CYS A 223 -17.69 2.33 2.37
C CYS A 223 -19.08 2.21 1.74
N ASP A 224 -19.59 3.28 1.15
CA ASP A 224 -20.82 3.25 0.34
C ASP A 224 -20.54 2.74 -1.07
N LEU A 225 -20.33 1.43 -1.16
CA LEU A 225 -20.02 0.75 -2.42
C LEU A 225 -21.15 0.85 -3.45
N LYS A 226 -22.40 1.10 -3.03
CA LYS A 226 -23.54 1.27 -3.96
C LYS A 226 -23.42 2.56 -4.75
N ARG A 227 -22.90 3.61 -4.12
CA ARG A 227 -22.69 4.93 -4.74
C ARG A 227 -21.23 5.17 -5.13
N SER A 228 -20.32 4.26 -4.78
CA SER A 228 -18.92 4.31 -5.21
C SER A 228 -18.77 4.16 -6.73
N HIS A 229 -17.66 4.69 -7.24
CA HIS A 229 -17.33 4.68 -8.65
C HIS A 229 -15.96 4.04 -8.90
N MET A 230 -15.91 3.11 -9.85
CA MET A 230 -14.69 2.66 -10.52
C MET A 230 -14.91 2.73 -12.02
N ASP A 231 -13.99 3.36 -12.74
CA ASP A 231 -14.16 3.53 -14.18
C ASP A 231 -14.07 2.19 -14.93
N ALA A 232 -14.70 2.11 -16.10
CA ALA A 232 -14.82 0.87 -16.86
C ALA A 232 -13.47 0.30 -17.34
N GLN A 233 -12.46 1.15 -17.57
CA GLN A 233 -11.14 0.70 -18.04
C GLN A 233 -10.40 -0.12 -16.97
N SER A 234 -10.73 0.13 -15.70
CA SER A 234 -10.09 -0.51 -14.55
C SER A 234 -10.22 -2.04 -14.58
N ALA A 235 -11.29 -2.59 -15.17
CA ALA A 235 -11.46 -4.04 -15.28
C ALA A 235 -10.41 -4.70 -16.20
N ALA A 236 -10.12 -4.09 -17.35
CA ALA A 236 -9.11 -4.61 -18.27
C ALA A 236 -7.69 -4.45 -17.67
N VAL A 237 -7.44 -3.32 -17.01
CA VAL A 237 -6.17 -3.06 -16.32
C VAL A 237 -5.96 -4.06 -15.17
N PHE A 238 -6.99 -4.33 -14.37
CA PHE A 238 -6.93 -5.32 -13.30
C PHE A 238 -6.58 -6.72 -13.82
N GLN A 239 -7.22 -7.16 -14.92
CA GLN A 239 -6.89 -8.46 -15.53
C GLN A 239 -5.42 -8.50 -15.95
N ARG A 240 -4.92 -7.42 -16.57
CA ARG A 240 -3.52 -7.35 -16.98
C ARG A 240 -2.54 -7.42 -15.80
N ILE A 241 -2.87 -6.72 -14.71
CA ILE A 241 -2.10 -6.78 -13.45
C ILE A 241 -2.04 -8.23 -12.94
N VAL A 242 -3.19 -8.93 -12.90
CA VAL A 242 -3.25 -10.32 -12.45
C VAL A 242 -2.41 -11.24 -13.34
N GLU A 243 -2.49 -11.10 -14.66
CA GLU A 243 -1.69 -11.87 -15.62
C GLU A 243 -0.18 -11.67 -15.39
N GLN A 244 0.26 -10.43 -15.23
CA GLN A 244 1.68 -10.09 -14.99
C GLN A 244 2.18 -10.67 -13.67
N LEU A 245 1.38 -10.55 -12.60
CA LEU A 245 1.72 -11.14 -11.30
C LEU A 245 1.80 -12.67 -11.38
N GLN A 246 0.89 -13.32 -12.11
CA GLN A 246 0.92 -14.77 -12.35
C GLN A 246 2.12 -15.21 -13.19
N ALA A 247 2.61 -14.38 -14.10
CA ALA A 247 3.84 -14.60 -14.85
C ALA A 247 5.11 -14.45 -13.99
N GLY A 248 4.97 -13.98 -12.74
CA GLY A 248 6.07 -13.75 -11.81
C GLY A 248 6.71 -12.37 -11.95
N ASP A 249 6.10 -11.47 -12.73
CA ASP A 249 6.51 -10.08 -12.78
C ASP A 249 6.02 -9.32 -11.54
N ASN A 250 6.62 -8.16 -11.29
CA ASN A 250 6.20 -7.26 -10.23
C ASN A 250 5.28 -6.18 -10.79
N VAL A 251 4.42 -5.64 -9.94
CA VAL A 251 3.51 -4.54 -10.25
C VAL A 251 3.66 -3.45 -9.19
N CYS A 252 3.72 -2.21 -9.64
CA CYS A 252 3.64 -1.02 -8.80
C CYS A 252 2.42 -0.18 -9.18
N LEU A 253 1.52 0.00 -8.23
CA LEU A 253 0.40 0.93 -8.32
C LEU A 253 0.87 2.28 -7.77
N LEU A 254 1.08 3.25 -8.65
CA LEU A 254 1.49 4.61 -8.31
C LEU A 254 0.24 5.46 -8.11
N GLY A 255 -0.01 5.95 -6.89
CA GLY A 255 -1.25 6.69 -6.62
C GLY A 255 -1.10 7.95 -5.78
N ASN A 256 -2.19 8.73 -5.73
CA ASN A 256 -2.38 9.71 -4.66
C ASN A 256 -2.78 8.99 -3.36
N HIS A 257 -2.81 9.72 -2.23
CA HIS A 257 -3.09 9.17 -0.91
C HIS A 257 -3.98 10.15 -0.16
N GLN A 258 -5.08 9.73 0.45
CA GLN A 258 -6.01 10.68 1.09
C GLN A 258 -6.28 10.38 2.56
N SER A 259 -6.28 9.11 2.97
CA SER A 259 -6.58 8.73 4.35
C SER A 259 -5.70 7.57 4.83
N GLU A 260 -5.54 7.42 6.16
CA GLU A 260 -4.88 6.21 6.71
C GLU A 260 -5.68 4.92 6.38
N ALA A 261 -6.94 5.06 5.95
CA ALA A 261 -7.82 3.95 5.62
C ALA A 261 -7.76 3.53 4.14
N ASP A 262 -6.91 4.15 3.32
CA ASP A 262 -6.79 3.84 1.89
C ASP A 262 -6.56 2.35 1.60
N PRO A 263 -5.72 1.60 2.36
CA PRO A 263 -5.59 0.15 2.17
C PRO A 263 -6.92 -0.62 2.29
N PHE A 264 -7.83 -0.15 3.15
CA PHE A 264 -9.14 -0.77 3.34
C PHE A 264 -10.14 -0.35 2.27
N ALA A 265 -10.12 0.92 1.86
CA ALA A 265 -10.90 1.38 0.71
C ALA A 265 -10.52 0.62 -0.57
N ILE A 266 -9.21 0.43 -0.81
CA ILE A 266 -8.69 -0.39 -1.92
C ILE A 266 -9.21 -1.82 -1.82
N TYR A 267 -9.16 -2.43 -0.64
CA TYR A 267 -9.70 -3.78 -0.43
C TYR A 267 -11.19 -3.89 -0.77
N HIS A 268 -12.02 -2.98 -0.24
CA HIS A 268 -13.47 -3.03 -0.46
C HIS A 268 -13.84 -2.73 -1.91
N MET A 269 -13.19 -1.76 -2.55
CA MET A 269 -13.39 -1.45 -3.97
C MET A 269 -12.97 -2.62 -4.88
N PHE A 270 -11.78 -3.20 -4.66
CA PHE A 270 -11.31 -4.33 -5.46
C PHE A 270 -12.20 -5.56 -5.26
N ARG A 271 -12.60 -5.85 -4.02
CA ARG A 271 -13.54 -6.94 -3.74
C ARG A 271 -14.89 -6.71 -4.43
N HIS A 272 -15.39 -5.48 -4.39
CA HIS A 272 -16.68 -5.13 -4.99
C HIS A 272 -16.68 -5.31 -6.51
N HIS A 273 -15.65 -4.77 -7.18
CA HIS A 273 -15.59 -4.76 -8.65
C HIS A 273 -14.99 -6.04 -9.27
N PHE A 274 -14.11 -6.74 -8.55
CA PHE A 274 -13.37 -7.89 -9.09
C PHE A 274 -13.52 -9.18 -8.26
N GLY A 275 -14.45 -9.19 -7.30
CA GLY A 275 -14.80 -10.35 -6.49
C GLY A 275 -13.62 -10.92 -5.68
N ALA A 276 -13.54 -12.25 -5.65
CA ALA A 276 -12.53 -13.00 -4.93
C ALA A 276 -11.08 -12.64 -5.34
N ALA A 277 -10.84 -12.47 -6.63
CA ALA A 277 -9.52 -12.13 -7.15
C ALA A 277 -9.10 -10.72 -6.69
N GLY A 278 -10.01 -9.75 -6.73
CA GLY A 278 -9.76 -8.40 -6.22
C GLY A 278 -9.47 -8.38 -4.72
N ALA A 279 -10.28 -9.10 -3.93
CA ALA A 279 -10.06 -9.25 -2.50
C ALA A 279 -8.68 -9.87 -2.20
N HIS A 280 -8.29 -10.91 -2.93
CA HIS A 280 -6.99 -11.57 -2.77
C HIS A 280 -5.83 -10.62 -3.11
N LEU A 281 -5.90 -9.93 -4.25
CA LEU A 281 -4.85 -8.98 -4.65
C LEU A 281 -4.70 -7.85 -3.64
N ALA A 282 -5.78 -7.21 -3.22
CA ALA A 282 -5.71 -6.12 -2.24
C ALA A 282 -5.23 -6.59 -0.85
N GLN A 283 -5.42 -7.87 -0.53
CA GLN A 283 -4.91 -8.47 0.70
C GLN A 283 -3.42 -8.82 0.63
N SER A 284 -2.91 -9.25 -0.53
CA SER A 284 -1.50 -9.58 -0.73
C SER A 284 -0.64 -8.36 -1.08
N MET A 285 -1.28 -7.25 -1.46
CA MET A 285 -0.63 -5.98 -1.77
C MET A 285 0.24 -5.47 -0.61
N ILE A 286 1.42 -4.97 -0.96
CA ILE A 286 2.39 -4.38 -0.05
C ILE A 286 2.27 -2.85 -0.13
N TYR A 287 2.02 -2.19 0.98
CA TYR A 287 1.88 -0.74 1.03
C TYR A 287 3.20 -0.09 1.44
N MET A 288 3.67 0.90 0.67
CA MET A 288 4.78 1.73 1.16
C MET A 288 4.24 2.68 2.23
N ALA A 289 4.69 2.48 3.47
CA ALA A 289 4.09 3.10 4.65
C ALA A 289 5.09 3.97 5.43
N GLY A 290 4.64 5.16 5.79
CA GLY A 290 5.40 6.14 6.58
C GLY A 290 5.45 5.83 8.08
N ASP A 291 6.12 6.71 8.82
CA ASP A 291 6.28 6.70 10.28
C ASP A 291 4.95 6.76 11.03
N ARG A 292 4.04 7.65 10.64
CA ARG A 292 2.78 7.90 11.36
C ARG A 292 1.94 6.65 11.62
N VAL A 293 1.68 5.84 10.59
CA VAL A 293 0.84 4.63 10.71
C VAL A 293 1.50 3.51 11.51
N ARG A 294 2.79 3.65 11.83
CA ARG A 294 3.58 2.72 12.66
C ARG A 294 3.66 3.17 14.11
N GLU A 295 3.70 4.48 14.33
CA GLU A 295 3.97 5.08 15.64
C GLU A 295 2.68 5.50 16.36
N ASP A 296 1.59 5.76 15.64
CA ASP A 296 0.28 6.06 16.24
C ASP A 296 -0.37 4.77 16.80
N PRO A 297 -0.57 4.65 18.12
CA PRO A 297 -1.19 3.47 18.74
C PRO A 297 -2.61 3.20 18.23
N LEU A 298 -3.35 4.22 17.79
CA LEU A 298 -4.70 4.05 17.26
C LEU A 298 -4.70 3.49 15.83
N ALA A 299 -3.63 3.72 15.06
CA ALA A 299 -3.47 3.18 13.71
C ALA A 299 -2.81 1.80 13.70
N ALA A 300 -1.92 1.53 14.67
CA ALA A 300 -1.10 0.32 14.72
C ALA A 300 -1.89 -1.00 14.59
N PRO A 301 -3.07 -1.19 15.21
CA PRO A 301 -3.88 -2.40 15.01
C PRO A 301 -4.28 -2.61 13.54
N PHE A 302 -4.62 -1.54 12.82
CA PHE A 302 -5.02 -1.60 11.42
C PHE A 302 -3.80 -1.84 10.52
N SER A 303 -2.69 -1.17 10.81
CA SER A 303 -1.41 -1.35 10.13
C SER A 303 -0.87 -2.78 10.29
N ALA A 304 -1.04 -3.39 11.46
CA ALA A 304 -0.65 -4.78 11.70
C ALA A 304 -1.34 -5.76 10.73
N GLY A 305 -2.55 -5.44 10.27
CA GLY A 305 -3.33 -6.21 9.30
C GLY A 305 -2.92 -6.02 7.83
N ARG A 306 -1.91 -5.19 7.52
CA ARG A 306 -1.44 -4.93 6.15
C ARG A 306 0.02 -5.30 5.98
N SER A 307 0.40 -5.77 4.79
CA SER A 307 1.81 -5.94 4.46
C SER A 307 2.39 -4.58 4.08
N MET A 308 3.55 -4.21 4.63
CA MET A 308 4.11 -2.88 4.45
C MET A 308 5.62 -2.90 4.26
N LEU A 309 6.12 -2.03 3.38
CA LEU A 309 7.50 -1.58 3.40
C LEU A 309 7.56 -0.30 4.23
N THR A 310 8.21 -0.37 5.38
CA THR A 310 8.20 0.72 6.35
C THR A 310 9.35 1.67 6.12
N VAL A 311 9.04 2.93 5.82
CA VAL A 311 10.02 3.97 5.51
C VAL A 311 9.77 5.19 6.38
N TYR A 312 10.84 5.89 6.74
CA TYR A 312 10.77 7.25 7.25
C TYR A 312 10.73 8.21 6.07
N SER A 313 9.68 9.03 6.01
CA SER A 313 9.56 10.07 4.99
C SER A 313 10.70 11.07 5.09
N ARG A 314 11.15 11.60 3.95
CA ARG A 314 12.12 12.70 3.93
C ARG A 314 11.63 13.91 4.72
N LYS A 315 10.31 14.15 4.71
CA LYS A 315 9.64 15.23 5.45
C LYS A 315 9.87 15.14 6.97
N HIS A 316 10.01 13.92 7.50
CA HIS A 316 10.10 13.64 8.94
C HIS A 316 11.50 13.15 9.39
N MET A 317 12.47 13.10 8.47
CA MET A 317 13.81 12.59 8.73
C MET A 317 14.59 13.44 9.74
N ASN A 318 14.29 14.73 9.81
CA ASN A 318 14.99 15.70 10.66
C ASN A 318 14.15 16.16 11.86
N ASP A 319 12.96 15.58 12.06
CA ASP A 319 12.10 15.95 13.20
C ASP A 319 12.76 15.67 14.55
N GLU A 320 13.59 14.63 14.59
CA GLU A 320 14.42 14.25 15.73
C GLU A 320 15.85 14.04 15.20
N PRO A 321 16.69 15.10 15.16
CA PRO A 321 18.01 15.05 14.53
C PRO A 321 18.90 13.91 15.06
N GLU A 322 18.85 13.66 16.37
CA GLU A 322 19.53 12.59 17.08
C GLU A 322 19.18 11.18 16.56
N ARG A 323 17.96 10.97 16.06
CA ARG A 323 17.51 9.68 15.49
C ARG A 323 17.71 9.57 13.99
N ARG A 324 18.27 10.59 13.33
CA ARG A 324 18.48 10.60 11.87
C ARG A 324 19.28 9.40 11.37
N ALA A 325 20.35 9.03 12.06
CA ALA A 325 21.19 7.90 11.68
C ALA A 325 20.42 6.56 11.75
N GLU A 326 19.62 6.37 12.80
CA GLU A 326 18.74 5.21 12.98
C GLU A 326 17.67 5.16 11.88
N LYS A 327 16.98 6.27 11.61
CA LYS A 327 15.95 6.40 10.57
C LYS A 327 16.52 6.09 9.17
N GLN A 328 17.73 6.58 8.86
CA GLN A 328 18.41 6.27 7.60
C GLN A 328 18.83 4.80 7.50
N MET A 329 19.32 4.23 8.59
CA MET A 329 19.67 2.81 8.63
C MET A 329 18.43 1.92 8.44
N HIS A 330 17.30 2.29 9.03
CA HIS A 330 16.02 1.62 8.81
C HIS A 330 15.62 1.65 7.33
N ASN A 331 15.60 2.84 6.71
CA ASN A 331 15.27 2.96 5.28
C ASN A 331 16.21 2.14 4.40
N ARG A 332 17.50 2.06 4.73
CA ARG A 332 18.47 1.23 4.00
C ARG A 332 18.13 -0.26 4.11
N ARG A 333 17.67 -0.74 5.28
CA ARG A 333 17.19 -2.12 5.45
C ARG A 333 15.91 -2.36 4.66
N THR A 334 14.98 -1.40 4.66
CA THR A 334 13.74 -1.51 3.89
C THR A 334 14.01 -1.60 2.39
N LEU A 335 14.95 -0.81 1.85
CA LEU A 335 15.33 -0.90 0.44
C LEU A 335 15.92 -2.27 0.08
N LYS A 336 16.72 -2.88 0.98
CA LYS A 336 17.22 -4.25 0.79
C LYS A 336 16.09 -5.28 0.78
N GLU A 337 15.10 -5.15 1.66
CA GLU A 337 13.91 -6.01 1.64
C GLU A 337 13.11 -5.82 0.35
N MET A 338 12.96 -4.59 -0.13
CA MET A 338 12.29 -4.31 -1.40
C MET A 338 13.03 -4.94 -2.59
N GLU A 339 14.36 -4.81 -2.67
CA GLU A 339 15.18 -5.48 -3.69
C GLU A 339 15.04 -7.01 -3.62
N ARG A 340 15.02 -7.58 -2.41
CA ARG A 340 14.80 -9.03 -2.19
C ARG A 340 13.41 -9.45 -2.69
N LEU A 341 12.37 -8.70 -2.34
CA LEU A 341 10.98 -8.98 -2.75
C LEU A 341 10.81 -8.89 -4.27
N PHE A 342 11.30 -7.83 -4.91
CA PHE A 342 11.21 -7.72 -6.37
C PHE A 342 12.02 -8.79 -7.10
N SER A 343 13.14 -9.23 -6.53
CA SER A 343 13.90 -10.37 -7.08
C SER A 343 13.13 -11.69 -6.97
N GLN A 344 12.26 -11.85 -5.96
CA GLN A 344 11.37 -13.01 -5.84
C GLN A 344 10.29 -13.02 -6.93
N GLY A 345 9.83 -11.85 -7.37
CA GLY A 345 8.77 -11.71 -8.37
C GLY A 345 7.37 -11.87 -7.78
N GLY A 346 6.35 -11.58 -8.59
CA GLY A 346 4.94 -11.70 -8.20
C GLY A 346 4.50 -10.74 -7.09
N GLN A 347 5.22 -9.62 -6.90
CA GLN A 347 4.91 -8.64 -5.86
C GLN A 347 4.03 -7.52 -6.43
N CYS A 348 2.94 -7.19 -5.75
CA CYS A 348 2.17 -5.99 -6.02
C CYS A 348 2.42 -4.97 -4.90
N VAL A 349 2.94 -3.80 -5.25
CA VAL A 349 3.20 -2.70 -4.31
C VAL A 349 2.28 -1.53 -4.62
N TRP A 350 1.65 -0.95 -3.61
CA TRP A 350 1.02 0.37 -3.73
C TRP A 350 1.95 1.42 -3.13
N PHE A 351 2.20 2.48 -3.89
CA PHE A 351 3.14 3.53 -3.54
C PHE A 351 2.54 4.90 -3.86
N ALA A 352 2.45 5.74 -2.83
CA ALA A 352 2.07 7.15 -2.96
C ALA A 352 3.30 8.06 -2.90
N PRO A 353 3.80 8.58 -4.03
CA PRO A 353 5.09 9.26 -4.07
C PRO A 353 5.09 10.64 -3.40
N SER A 354 3.92 11.22 -3.11
CA SER A 354 3.83 12.48 -2.34
C SER A 354 4.34 12.33 -0.90
N GLY A 355 4.40 11.10 -0.39
CA GLY A 355 4.81 10.78 0.98
C GLY A 355 3.86 11.33 2.07
N GLY A 356 2.64 11.74 1.69
CA GLY A 356 1.64 12.27 2.62
C GLY A 356 0.25 12.30 2.01
N ARG A 357 -0.76 12.46 2.87
CA ARG A 357 -2.17 12.56 2.47
C ARG A 357 -2.43 13.87 1.73
N ASP A 358 -3.34 13.86 0.77
CA ASP A 358 -3.92 14.99 0.08
C ASP A 358 -4.60 15.95 1.09
N ARG A 359 -4.79 17.21 0.71
CA ARG A 359 -5.41 18.23 1.57
C ARG A 359 -6.44 19.03 0.81
N ARG A 360 -7.38 19.62 1.56
CA ARG A 360 -8.25 20.66 1.01
C ARG A 360 -7.41 21.88 0.68
N SER A 361 -7.57 22.36 -0.56
CA SER A 361 -6.99 23.61 -0.99
C SER A 361 -7.71 24.77 -0.30
N PRO A 362 -6.99 25.69 0.37
CA PRO A 362 -7.61 26.87 0.97
C PRO A 362 -8.33 27.77 -0.04
N ALA A 363 -7.91 27.72 -1.31
CA ALA A 363 -8.47 28.56 -2.37
C ALA A 363 -9.77 27.98 -2.95
N THR A 364 -9.86 26.65 -3.11
CA THR A 364 -10.99 25.99 -3.78
C THR A 364 -11.91 25.25 -2.81
N GLY A 365 -11.46 24.95 -1.58
CA GLY A 365 -12.13 24.09 -0.61
C GLY A 365 -12.11 22.60 -0.98
N ARG A 366 -11.57 22.25 -2.16
CA ARG A 366 -11.58 20.90 -2.74
C ARG A 366 -10.32 20.15 -2.38
N VAL A 367 -10.41 18.82 -2.37
CA VAL A 367 -9.26 17.94 -2.10
C VAL A 367 -8.39 17.84 -3.35
N GLU A 368 -7.15 18.30 -3.27
CA GLU A 368 -6.19 18.29 -4.37
C GLU A 368 -5.10 17.23 -4.13
N CYS A 369 -4.71 16.53 -5.21
CA CYS A 369 -3.60 15.58 -5.15
C CYS A 369 -2.31 16.29 -4.69
N ALA A 370 -1.65 15.74 -3.68
CA ALA A 370 -0.39 16.27 -3.23
C ALA A 370 0.71 16.06 -4.29
N PRO A 371 1.62 17.03 -4.51
CA PRO A 371 2.72 16.89 -5.45
C PRO A 371 3.61 15.68 -5.10
N PHE A 372 4.10 15.00 -6.13
CA PHE A 372 4.94 13.82 -6.00
C PHE A 372 6.41 14.16 -5.74
N ASP A 373 7.07 13.37 -4.87
CA ASP A 373 8.52 13.45 -4.66
C ASP A 373 9.25 12.72 -5.80
N ALA A 374 9.90 13.50 -6.67
CA ALA A 374 10.64 12.98 -7.82
C ALA A 374 11.80 12.05 -7.43
N ASP A 375 12.45 12.28 -6.29
CA ASP A 375 13.51 11.40 -5.81
C ASP A 375 12.94 10.07 -5.32
N ALA A 376 11.74 10.08 -4.74
CA ALA A 376 11.08 8.85 -4.27
C ALA A 376 10.65 7.96 -5.45
N ILE A 377 10.10 8.55 -6.53
CA ILE A 377 9.80 7.82 -7.78
C ILE A 377 11.07 7.23 -8.37
N GLU A 378 12.13 8.03 -8.48
CA GLU A 378 13.37 7.58 -9.10
C GLU A 378 14.06 6.48 -8.27
N LEU A 379 14.06 6.60 -6.95
CA LEU A 379 14.58 5.58 -6.05
C LEU A 379 13.85 4.25 -6.25
N PHE A 380 12.51 4.28 -6.23
CA PHE A 380 11.70 3.09 -6.44
C PHE A 380 11.96 2.45 -7.81
N ARG A 381 11.98 3.28 -8.88
CA ARG A 381 12.22 2.83 -10.25
C ARG A 381 13.59 2.16 -10.39
N LEU A 382 14.64 2.77 -9.86
CA LEU A 382 15.99 2.23 -9.92
C LEU A 382 16.14 0.94 -9.11
N SER A 383 15.49 0.83 -7.95
CA SER A 383 15.50 -0.40 -7.17
C SER A 383 14.75 -1.54 -7.87
N ALA A 384 13.60 -1.25 -8.48
CA ALA A 384 12.86 -2.23 -9.27
C ALA A 384 13.61 -2.66 -10.54
N ALA A 385 14.29 -1.73 -11.24
CA ALA A 385 15.07 -2.03 -12.44
C ALA A 385 16.31 -2.92 -12.17
N ARG A 386 16.76 -3.02 -10.91
CA ARG A 386 17.83 -3.94 -10.50
C ARG A 386 17.34 -5.35 -10.23
N ALA A 387 16.03 -5.55 -10.10
CA ALA A 387 15.47 -6.86 -9.87
C ALA A 387 15.59 -7.74 -11.13
N ALA A 388 15.68 -9.06 -10.91
CA ALA A 388 15.74 -10.02 -12.01
C ALA A 388 14.39 -10.18 -12.75
N ARG A 389 13.30 -9.67 -12.18
CA ARG A 389 11.94 -9.76 -12.70
C ARG A 389 11.48 -8.38 -13.17
N ALA A 390 10.67 -8.33 -14.23
CA ALA A 390 10.13 -7.08 -14.71
C ALA A 390 9.26 -6.41 -13.64
N CYS A 391 9.13 -5.08 -13.72
CA CYS A 391 8.23 -4.33 -12.87
C CYS A 391 7.37 -3.43 -13.76
N HIS A 392 6.05 -3.61 -13.66
CA HIS A 392 5.04 -2.88 -14.41
C HIS A 392 4.47 -1.76 -13.54
N TYR A 393 4.21 -0.60 -14.14
CA TYR A 393 3.78 0.59 -13.39
C TYR A 393 2.42 1.04 -13.86
N TYR A 394 1.45 1.01 -12.96
CA TYR A 394 0.08 1.41 -13.22
C TYR A 394 -0.26 2.63 -12.38
N PRO A 395 -0.62 3.76 -13.00
CA PRO A 395 -1.14 4.88 -12.24
C PRO A 395 -2.52 4.53 -11.66
N MET A 396 -2.77 4.99 -10.44
CA MET A 396 -3.99 4.73 -9.71
C MET A 396 -4.48 6.02 -9.04
N ALA A 397 -5.66 6.50 -9.42
CA ALA A 397 -6.30 7.61 -8.74
C ALA A 397 -7.28 7.07 -7.68
N ILE A 398 -7.27 7.63 -6.48
CA ILE A 398 -8.20 7.28 -5.41
C ILE A 398 -8.88 8.51 -4.83
N GLY A 399 -10.17 8.34 -4.55
CA GLY A 399 -11.01 9.25 -3.80
C GLY A 399 -11.58 8.54 -2.56
N THR A 400 -10.95 8.74 -1.42
CA THR A 400 -11.29 8.20 -0.10
C THR A 400 -11.33 9.25 1.02
N PHE A 401 -11.02 10.53 0.76
CA PHE A 401 -10.88 11.59 1.77
C PHE A 401 -12.05 11.65 2.76
N VAL A 402 -13.30 11.63 2.27
CA VAL A 402 -14.50 11.77 3.12
C VAL A 402 -14.69 10.61 4.10
N MET A 403 -14.21 9.41 3.75
CA MET A 403 -14.33 8.20 4.57
C MET A 403 -13.65 8.39 5.93
N MET A 404 -12.47 9.01 5.94
CA MET A 404 -11.69 9.29 7.13
C MET A 404 -10.71 10.44 6.86
N PRO A 405 -11.19 11.70 6.86
CA PRO A 405 -10.38 12.84 6.45
C PRO A 405 -9.18 13.05 7.40
N PRO A 406 -8.01 13.44 6.87
CA PRO A 406 -6.95 13.96 7.71
C PRO A 406 -7.41 15.25 8.39
N PRO A 407 -6.84 15.60 9.55
CA PRO A 407 -7.06 16.92 10.11
C PRO A 407 -6.50 18.01 9.19
N ASP A 408 -7.16 19.17 9.19
CA ASP A 408 -6.78 20.32 8.38
C ASP A 408 -5.38 20.85 8.75
N ALA A 409 -4.98 20.70 10.03
CA ALA A 409 -3.65 21.02 10.53
C ALA A 409 -2.97 19.79 11.17
N VAL A 410 -1.66 19.64 10.95
CA VAL A 410 -0.85 18.60 11.60
C VAL A 410 -0.50 19.07 13.01
N GLU A 411 -1.37 18.76 13.98
CA GLU A 411 -1.13 19.07 15.39
C GLU A 411 -0.38 17.91 16.07
N ARG A 412 0.96 17.96 16.05
CA ARG A 412 1.83 16.94 16.67
C ARG A 412 1.47 16.69 18.13
N ASP A 413 1.08 17.75 18.84
CA ASP A 413 0.84 17.72 20.27
C ASP A 413 -0.60 17.40 20.65
N LYS A 414 -1.59 17.37 19.72
CA LYS A 414 -3.02 17.14 20.03
C LYS A 414 -3.57 15.78 19.62
N GLY A 415 -2.79 14.97 18.88
CA GLY A 415 -3.24 13.66 18.43
C GLY A 415 -4.32 13.87 17.36
N GLU A 416 -4.31 13.06 16.32
CA GLU A 416 -5.24 13.33 15.23
C GLU A 416 -6.66 12.92 15.62
N SER A 417 -7.59 13.84 15.42
CA SER A 417 -9.02 13.52 15.44
C SER A 417 -9.30 12.40 14.43
N ARG A 418 -10.16 11.47 14.82
CA ARG A 418 -10.58 10.33 13.99
C ARG A 418 -12.08 10.45 13.75
N VAL A 419 -12.44 11.29 12.79
CA VAL A 419 -13.82 11.40 12.29
C VAL A 419 -13.96 10.48 11.09
N VAL A 420 -14.98 9.65 11.10
CA VAL A 420 -15.28 8.73 10.00
C VAL A 420 -16.69 8.95 9.47
N ARG A 421 -16.93 8.58 8.22
CA ARG A 421 -18.24 8.68 7.56
C ARG A 421 -18.50 7.48 6.68
N TYR A 422 -19.77 7.12 6.52
CA TYR A 422 -20.22 6.26 5.44
C TYR A 422 -20.23 7.11 4.17
N ALA A 423 -19.29 6.84 3.26
CA ALA A 423 -19.05 7.69 2.11
C ALA A 423 -18.86 6.87 0.83
N PRO A 424 -19.32 7.38 -0.33
CA PRO A 424 -18.92 6.83 -1.61
C PRO A 424 -17.41 6.95 -1.77
N LEU A 425 -16.84 6.02 -2.54
CA LEU A 425 -15.42 5.98 -2.86
C LEU A 425 -15.24 6.11 -4.37
N TRP A 426 -14.13 6.71 -4.78
CA TRP A 426 -13.74 6.81 -6.19
C TRP A 426 -12.43 6.10 -6.41
N MET A 427 -12.31 5.38 -7.51
CA MET A 427 -11.09 4.68 -7.87
C MET A 427 -10.93 4.58 -9.36
N SER A 428 -9.69 4.69 -9.83
CA SER A 428 -9.34 4.43 -11.22
C SER A 428 -8.02 3.70 -11.28
N LEU A 429 -8.00 2.57 -11.97
CA LEU A 429 -6.79 1.88 -12.42
C LEU A 429 -6.57 2.25 -13.89
N MET A 430 -5.51 3.00 -14.14
CA MET A 430 -5.18 3.48 -15.48
C MET A 430 -4.25 2.50 -16.20
N PRO A 431 -4.19 2.53 -17.55
CA PRO A 431 -3.26 1.70 -18.32
C PRO A 431 -1.81 1.83 -17.86
N GLU A 432 -1.02 0.77 -18.10
CA GLU A 432 0.41 0.73 -17.80
C GLU A 432 1.12 1.96 -18.38
N LEU A 433 2.05 2.53 -17.62
CA LEU A 433 2.88 3.63 -18.10
C LEU A 433 3.75 3.16 -19.27
N ASP A 434 3.66 3.88 -20.38
CA ASP A 434 4.65 3.76 -21.44
C ASP A 434 5.92 4.52 -21.03
N TRP A 435 6.96 3.78 -20.63
CA TRP A 435 8.23 4.36 -20.23
C TRP A 435 8.92 5.12 -21.36
N ALA A 436 8.65 4.81 -22.63
CA ALA A 436 9.19 5.60 -23.74
C ALA A 436 8.59 7.02 -23.73
N GLU A 437 7.29 7.15 -23.46
CA GLU A 437 6.65 8.46 -23.30
C GLU A 437 7.16 9.20 -22.05
N VAL A 438 7.31 8.49 -20.93
CA VAL A 438 7.83 9.05 -19.68
C VAL A 438 9.26 9.58 -19.87
N GLU A 439 10.12 8.84 -20.55
CA GLU A 439 11.50 9.24 -20.84
C GLU A 439 11.58 10.33 -21.92
N ALA A 440 10.65 10.34 -22.89
CA ALA A 440 10.52 11.43 -23.85
C ALA A 440 10.13 12.75 -23.15
N ALA A 441 9.18 12.72 -22.21
CA ALA A 441 8.83 13.86 -21.37
C ALA A 441 10.01 14.33 -20.51
N ALA A 442 10.89 13.41 -20.12
CA ALA A 442 12.13 13.68 -19.38
C ALA A 442 13.26 14.27 -20.23
N GLY A 443 13.03 14.51 -21.53
CA GLY A 443 14.02 15.06 -22.45
C GLY A 443 15.13 14.07 -22.83
N ASN A 444 14.98 12.77 -22.58
CA ASN A 444 16.03 11.76 -22.85
C ASN A 444 16.07 11.28 -24.33
N GLY A 445 15.70 12.14 -25.27
CA GLY A 445 15.84 11.91 -26.71
C GLY A 445 17.27 12.18 -27.23
N PRO A 446 17.54 11.96 -28.53
CA PRO A 446 18.86 12.18 -29.14
C PRO A 446 19.37 13.64 -29.08
N ALA A 447 18.57 14.58 -28.57
CA ALA A 447 18.93 15.98 -28.33
C ALA A 447 18.77 16.37 -26.85
N ALA A 448 19.06 15.46 -25.91
CA ALA A 448 18.89 15.68 -24.48
C ALA A 448 19.66 16.91 -23.97
N SER A 449 18.92 17.95 -23.57
CA SER A 449 19.45 19.21 -23.02
C SER A 449 19.20 19.38 -21.52
N MET A 450 18.49 18.44 -20.88
CA MET A 450 18.12 18.51 -19.47
C MET A 450 19.18 17.90 -18.55
N SER A 451 19.37 18.51 -17.39
CA SER A 451 20.12 17.91 -16.29
C SER A 451 19.40 16.68 -15.71
N LYS A 452 20.13 15.83 -14.99
CA LYS A 452 19.54 14.65 -14.32
C LYS A 452 18.43 15.02 -13.32
N ALA A 453 18.51 16.19 -12.69
CA ALA A 453 17.51 16.65 -11.74
C ALA A 453 16.22 17.07 -12.47
N GLU A 454 16.34 17.83 -13.55
CA GLU A 454 15.20 18.23 -14.40
C GLU A 454 14.50 17.01 -15.00
N ALA A 455 15.27 16.01 -15.46
CA ALA A 455 14.70 14.76 -15.98
C ALA A 455 13.92 13.96 -14.91
N ARG A 456 14.35 13.96 -13.64
CA ARG A 456 13.57 13.33 -12.55
C ARG A 456 12.26 14.08 -12.32
N GLU A 457 12.33 15.41 -12.28
CA GLU A 457 11.16 16.24 -12.05
C GLU A 457 10.13 16.11 -13.18
N ALA A 458 10.59 16.07 -14.43
CA ALA A 458 9.74 15.87 -15.59
C ALA A 458 9.03 14.50 -15.57
N ARG A 459 9.71 13.42 -15.18
CA ARG A 459 9.07 12.11 -15.00
C ARG A 459 8.02 12.13 -13.89
N SER A 460 8.37 12.71 -12.75
CA SER A 460 7.44 12.88 -11.62
C SER A 460 6.18 13.62 -12.04
N ARG A 461 6.36 14.75 -12.73
CA ARG A 461 5.27 15.58 -13.24
C ARG A 461 4.39 14.84 -14.24
N TYR A 462 4.97 14.14 -15.20
CA TYR A 462 4.21 13.36 -16.18
C TYR A 462 3.28 12.34 -15.50
N ILE A 463 3.79 11.61 -14.51
CA ILE A 463 3.02 10.61 -13.75
C ILE A 463 1.93 11.32 -12.91
N TYR A 464 2.31 12.37 -12.19
CA TYR A 464 1.39 13.15 -11.36
C TYR A 464 0.23 13.73 -12.17
N GLU A 465 0.50 14.39 -13.30
CA GLU A 465 -0.52 15.04 -14.13
C GLU A 465 -1.56 14.04 -14.64
N ARG A 466 -1.13 12.82 -15.01
CA ARG A 466 -2.07 11.77 -15.41
C ARG A 466 -3.00 11.36 -14.25
N ILE A 467 -2.47 11.17 -13.05
CA ILE A 467 -3.26 10.79 -11.87
C ILE A 467 -4.19 11.93 -11.45
N ALA A 468 -3.68 13.17 -11.37
CA ALA A 468 -4.48 14.34 -11.00
C ALA A 468 -5.60 14.61 -12.00
N ARG A 469 -5.32 14.46 -13.32
CA ARG A 469 -6.34 14.56 -14.36
C ARG A 469 -7.40 13.47 -14.23
N GLN A 470 -6.99 12.21 -14.03
CA GLN A 470 -7.92 11.11 -13.86
C GLN A 470 -8.79 11.28 -12.60
N TYR A 471 -8.19 11.78 -11.52
CA TYR A 471 -8.88 12.10 -10.27
C TYR A 471 -9.98 13.15 -10.46
N GLN A 472 -9.72 14.18 -11.27
CA GLN A 472 -10.74 15.15 -11.67
C GLN A 472 -11.82 14.52 -12.58
N GLN A 473 -11.40 13.78 -13.60
CA GLN A 473 -12.31 13.18 -14.59
C GLN A 473 -13.28 12.16 -14.00
N MET A 474 -12.89 11.44 -12.95
CA MET A 474 -13.76 10.49 -12.26
C MET A 474 -14.74 11.16 -11.28
N GLY A 475 -14.76 12.49 -11.20
CA GLY A 475 -15.67 13.26 -10.33
C GLY A 475 -15.26 13.32 -8.86
N ALA A 476 -14.14 12.70 -8.48
CA ALA A 476 -13.67 12.69 -7.10
C ALA A 476 -13.28 14.10 -6.61
N TYR A 477 -12.82 14.96 -7.50
CA TYR A 477 -12.50 16.35 -7.17
C TYR A 477 -13.71 17.17 -6.69
N ASP A 478 -14.90 16.89 -7.22
CA ASP A 478 -16.14 17.61 -6.88
C ASP A 478 -16.91 16.94 -5.74
N ALA A 479 -16.71 15.64 -5.54
CA ALA A 479 -17.49 14.86 -4.60
C ALA A 479 -16.91 14.81 -3.16
N GLN A 480 -15.74 15.40 -2.94
CA GLN A 480 -14.95 15.22 -1.70
C GLN A 480 -14.80 16.41 -0.77
#